data_AF-A0A4Z0QN74-F1
#
_entry.id   AF-A0A4Z0QN74-F1
#
_cell.length_a   1.000
_cell.length_b   1.000
_cell.length_c   1.000
_cell.angle_alpha   90.00
_cell.angle_beta   90.00
_cell.angle_gamma   90.00
#
_symmetry.space_group_name_H-M   'P 1'
#
loop_
_entity.id
_entity.type
_entity.pdbx_description
1 polymer ?
#
loop_
_entity_poly.entity_id
_entity_poly.type
_entity_poly.pdbx_seq_one_letter_code
_entity_poly.pdbx_strand_id
1 'polypeptide(L)'
;MATIAAIIVGGLAILAAITYFGKWTYLWKEWLTSVDHKRLGIMYIIVAIVMLLRGFADAIMMRSQQALASAGEAGFLPPHHYDQIFTAHGG
;
A
#
# COMPACT_ATOMS: atom_id res chain seq x y z
N MET A 1 -5.21 -12.51 -8.22
CA MET A 1 -4.38 -13.62 -7.70
C MET A 1 -2.89 -13.26 -7.66
N ALA A 2 -2.28 -12.82 -8.76
CA ALA A 2 -0.86 -12.46 -8.78
C ALA A 2 -0.47 -11.33 -7.81
N THR A 3 -1.30 -10.29 -7.69
CA THR A 3 -1.10 -9.18 -6.74
C THR A 3 -1.10 -9.63 -5.28
N ILE A 4 -2.08 -10.46 -4.90
CA ILE A 4 -2.18 -11.02 -3.54
C ILE A 4 -0.96 -11.90 -3.23
N ALA A 5 -0.54 -12.74 -4.18
CA ALA A 5 0.67 -13.56 -4.03
C ALA A 5 1.92 -12.69 -3.86
N ALA A 6 2.08 -11.63 -4.65
CA ALA A 6 3.20 -10.71 -4.54
C ALA A 6 3.25 -10.00 -3.17
N ILE A 7 2.09 -9.58 -2.64
CA ILE A 7 1.99 -8.97 -1.30
C ILE A 7 2.38 -9.97 -0.22
N ILE A 8 1.89 -11.21 -0.29
CA ILE A 8 2.22 -12.27 0.68
C ILE A 8 3.72 -12.58 0.66
N VAL A 9 4.30 -12.74 -0.53
CA VAL A 9 5.74 -13.01 -0.69
C VAL A 9 6.56 -11.84 -0.18
N GLY A 10 6.17 -10.59 -0.48
CA GLY A 10 6.83 -9.41 0.04
C GLY A 10 6.79 -9.33 1.57
N GLY A 11 5.62 -9.58 2.17
CA GLY A 11 5.46 -9.62 3.63
C GLY A 11 6.30 -10.71 4.29
N LEU A 12 6.32 -11.92 3.72
CA LEU A 12 7.14 -13.03 4.20
C LEU A 12 8.64 -12.73 4.07
N ALA A 13 9.07 -12.09 2.98
CA ALA A 13 10.46 -11.69 2.79
C ALA A 13 10.91 -10.69 3.86
N ILE A 14 10.07 -9.70 4.19
CA ILE A 14 10.37 -8.73 5.25
C ILE A 14 10.44 -9.43 6.61
N LEU A 15 9.48 -10.29 6.94
CA LEU A 15 9.47 -11.05 8.20
C LEU A 15 10.69 -11.98 8.32
N ALA A 16 11.05 -12.67 7.24
CA ALA A 16 12.24 -13.51 7.18
C ALA A 16 13.51 -12.70 7.38
N ALA A 17 13.64 -11.53 6.74
CA ALA A 17 14.79 -10.65 6.90
C ALA A 17 14.92 -10.14 8.35
N ILE A 18 13.83 -9.70 8.99
CA ILE A 18 13.85 -9.23 10.38
C ILE A 18 14.26 -10.36 11.32
N THR A 19 13.75 -11.58 11.08
CA THR A 19 14.06 -12.77 11.88
C THR A 19 15.50 -13.21 11.68
N TYR A 20 15.99 -13.25 10.45
CA TYR A 20 17.37 -13.62 10.11
C TYR A 20 18.40 -12.66 10.73
N PHE A 21 18.15 -11.35 10.68
CA PHE A 21 19.05 -10.35 11.29
C PHE A 21 18.83 -10.16 12.81
N GLY A 22 17.89 -10.87 13.43
CA GLY A 22 17.62 -10.79 14.86
C GLY A 22 17.18 -9.41 15.35
N LYS A 23 16.58 -8.57 14.48
CA LYS A 23 16.28 -7.15 14.77
C LYS A 23 14.99 -6.94 15.56
N TRP A 24 14.29 -8.00 15.97
CA TRP A 24 13.04 -7.95 16.72
C TRP A 24 13.12 -7.07 17.98
N THR A 25 14.14 -7.26 18.81
CA THR A 25 14.32 -6.48 20.05
C THR A 25 14.58 -5.00 19.77
N TYR A 26 15.33 -4.69 18.71
CA TYR A 26 15.62 -3.32 18.29
C TYR A 26 14.37 -2.62 17.76
N LEU A 27 13.63 -3.26 16.85
CA LEU A 27 12.37 -2.75 16.32
C LEU A 27 11.37 -2.47 17.45
N TRP A 28 11.26 -3.39 18.41
CA TRP A 28 10.34 -3.24 19.54
C TRP A 28 10.72 -2.06 20.42
N LYS A 29 11.94 -2.04 20.97
CA LYS A 29 12.35 -1.05 21.98
C LYS A 29 12.57 0.34 21.40
N GLU A 30 13.08 0.44 20.18
CA GLU A 30 13.51 1.71 19.60
C GLU A 30 12.46 2.35 18.70
N TRP A 31 11.59 1.58 18.05
CA TRP A 31 10.66 2.12 17.06
C TRP A 31 9.20 1.94 17.46
N LEU A 32 8.74 0.70 17.62
CA LEU A 32 7.33 0.39 17.83
C LEU A 32 6.78 0.95 19.14
N THR A 33 7.54 0.88 20.23
CA THR A 33 7.12 1.42 21.54
C THR A 33 7.73 2.79 21.85
N SER A 34 8.25 3.49 20.84
CA SER A 34 8.91 4.79 21.03
C SER A 34 7.90 5.90 21.30
N VAL A 35 8.19 6.74 22.29
CA VAL A 35 7.46 7.99 22.58
C VAL A 35 8.18 9.25 22.07
N ASP A 36 9.38 9.12 21.49
CA ASP A 36 10.11 10.24 20.88
C ASP A 36 9.35 10.77 19.64
N HIS A 37 8.92 12.04 19.70
CA HIS A 37 8.21 12.74 18.63
C HIS A 37 8.96 12.73 17.29
N LYS A 38 10.29 12.68 17.29
CA LYS A 38 11.08 12.56 16.06
C LYS A 38 10.89 11.20 15.40
N ARG A 39 10.93 10.12 16.18
CA ARG A 39 10.76 8.75 15.68
C ARG A 39 9.33 8.50 15.23
N LEU A 40 8.36 8.98 16.02
CA LEU A 40 6.95 9.00 15.63
C LEU A 40 6.78 9.75 14.30
N GLY A 41 7.32 10.97 14.18
CA GLY A 41 7.26 11.74 12.93
C GLY A 41 7.82 10.98 11.72
N ILE A 42 8.96 10.31 11.87
CA ILE A 42 9.54 9.47 10.80
C ILE A 42 8.59 8.32 10.43
N MET A 43 8.04 7.61 11.41
CA MET A 43 7.10 6.51 11.15
C MET A 43 5.85 7.00 10.40
N TYR A 44 5.28 8.14 10.79
CA TYR A 44 4.13 8.74 10.12
C TYR A 44 4.44 9.10 8.67
N ILE A 45 5.61 9.72 8.40
CA ILE A 45 6.02 10.08 7.04
C ILE A 45 6.22 8.83 6.19
N ILE A 46 6.85 7.78 6.73
CA ILE A 46 7.03 6.51 6.01
C ILE A 46 5.68 5.91 5.63
N VAL A 47 4.74 5.83 6.58
CA VAL A 47 3.38 5.32 6.31
C VAL A 47 2.66 6.19 5.28
N ALA A 48 2.77 7.51 5.38
CA ALA A 48 2.16 8.44 4.43
C ALA A 48 2.71 8.24 3.01
N ILE A 49 4.01 8.04 2.84
CA ILE A 49 4.63 7.76 1.52
C ILE A 49 4.15 6.41 0.97
N VAL A 50 4.09 5.37 1.80
CA VAL A 50 3.59 4.04 1.37
C VAL A 50 2.13 4.15 0.93
N MET A 51 1.30 4.86 1.69
CA MET A 51 -0.11 5.07 1.34
C MET A 51 -0.29 6.01 0.15
N LEU A 52 0.62 6.96 -0.07
CA LEU A 52 0.65 7.80 -1.27
C LEU A 52 0.86 6.96 -2.52
N LEU A 53 1.81 6.01 -2.51
CA LEU A 53 2.02 5.11 -3.64
C LEU A 53 0.79 4.24 -3.92
N ARG A 54 0.15 3.73 -2.87
CA ARG A 54 -1.09 2.96 -2.99
C ARG A 54 -2.23 3.81 -3.57
N GLY A 55 -2.48 4.99 -3.02
CA GLY A 55 -3.48 5.92 -3.55
C GLY A 55 -3.18 6.32 -4.98
N PHE A 56 -1.92 6.59 -5.32
CA PHE A 56 -1.53 6.93 -6.69
C PHE A 56 -1.81 5.79 -7.68
N ALA A 57 -1.54 4.54 -7.29
CA ALA A 57 -1.91 3.37 -8.11
C ALA A 57 -3.43 3.31 -8.34
N ASP A 58 -4.23 3.54 -7.29
CA ASP A 58 -5.69 3.60 -7.38
C ASP A 58 -6.17 4.73 -8.33
N ALA A 59 -5.53 5.92 -8.27
CA ALA A 59 -5.83 7.04 -9.15
C ALA A 59 -5.52 6.75 -10.63
N ILE A 60 -4.38 6.11 -10.91
CA ILE A 60 -4.04 5.67 -12.28
C ILE A 60 -5.09 4.68 -12.78
N MET A 61 -5.45 3.69 -11.97
CA MET A 61 -6.46 2.70 -12.36
C MET A 61 -7.81 3.37 -12.71
N MET A 62 -8.25 4.34 -11.91
CA MET A 62 -9.49 5.09 -12.19
C MET A 62 -9.39 5.91 -13.48
N ARG A 63 -8.28 6.64 -13.70
CA ARG A 63 -8.09 7.45 -14.91
C ARG A 63 -7.95 6.61 -16.17
N SER A 64 -7.23 5.49 -16.12
CA SER A 64 -7.11 4.56 -17.24
C SER A 64 -8.45 3.93 -17.61
N GLN A 65 -9.28 3.56 -16.61
CA GLN A 65 -10.62 3.05 -16.88
C GLN A 65 -11.52 4.10 -17.53
N GLN A 66 -11.48 5.36 -17.05
CA GLN A 66 -12.23 6.46 -17.67
C GLN A 66 -11.81 6.70 -19.13
N ALA A 67 -10.51 6.63 -19.42
CA ALA A 67 -9.98 6.81 -20.77
C ALA A 67 -10.46 5.71 -21.74
N LEU A 68 -10.46 4.45 -21.31
CA LEU A 68 -10.95 3.32 -22.12
C LEU A 68 -12.47 3.37 -22.32
N ALA A 69 -13.23 3.68 -21.25
CA ALA A 69 -14.68 3.81 -21.34
C ALA A 69 -15.09 4.95 -22.31
N SER A 70 -14.32 6.04 -22.33
CA SER A 70 -14.55 7.18 -23.25
C SER A 70 -14.26 6.81 -24.72
N ALA A 71 -13.45 5.78 -24.96
CA ALA A 71 -13.16 5.25 -26.29
C ALA A 71 -14.20 4.20 -26.76
N GLY A 72 -15.23 3.91 -25.97
CA GLY A 72 -16.27 2.92 -26.29
C GLY A 72 -15.90 1.47 -25.95
N GLU A 73 -14.77 1.25 -25.29
CA GLU A 73 -14.32 -0.06 -24.84
C GLU A 73 -14.91 -0.42 -23.47
N ALA A 74 -15.16 -1.72 -23.22
CA ALA A 74 -15.67 -2.19 -21.92
C ALA A 74 -14.69 -1.94 -20.74
N GLY A 75 -13.41 -1.66 -21.05
CA GLY A 75 -12.36 -1.44 -20.06
C GLY A 75 -11.95 -2.71 -19.31
N PHE A 76 -11.25 -2.54 -18.18
CA PHE A 76 -10.73 -3.64 -17.35
C PHE A 76 -11.26 -3.64 -15.91
N LEU A 77 -11.99 -2.59 -15.51
CA LEU A 77 -12.65 -2.49 -14.20
C LEU A 77 -14.17 -2.55 -14.34
N PRO A 78 -14.80 -3.69 -13.98
CA PRO A 78 -16.25 -3.75 -13.80
C PRO A 78 -16.73 -2.73 -12.75
N PRO A 79 -18.00 -2.28 -12.81
CA PRO A 79 -18.52 -1.23 -11.94
C PRO A 79 -18.28 -1.49 -10.44
N HIS A 80 -18.47 -2.73 -9.98
CA HIS A 80 -18.28 -3.07 -8.57
C HIS A 80 -16.84 -2.95 -8.08
N HIS A 81 -15.85 -3.16 -8.95
CA HIS A 81 -14.43 -2.99 -8.60
C HIS A 81 -14.00 -1.53 -8.70
N TYR A 82 -14.56 -0.78 -9.65
CA TYR A 82 -14.31 0.65 -9.76
C TYR A 82 -14.78 1.40 -8.50
N ASP A 83 -16.00 1.11 -8.03
CA ASP A 83 -16.56 1.75 -6.83
C ASP A 83 -15.75 1.42 -5.57
N GLN A 84 -15.26 0.18 -5.44
CA GLN A 84 -14.36 -0.21 -4.34
C GLN A 84 -13.05 0.58 -4.36
N ILE A 85 -12.44 0.75 -5.54
CA ILE A 85 -11.18 1.51 -5.69
C ILE A 85 -11.43 2.99 -5.39
N PHE A 86 -12.54 3.57 -5.86
CA PHE A 86 -12.87 4.96 -5.60
C PHE A 86 -13.06 5.25 -4.11
N THR A 87 -13.89 4.44 -3.42
CA THR A 87 -14.09 4.59 -1.98
C THR A 87 -12.80 4.39 -1.20
N ALA A 88 -11.98 3.40 -1.58
CA ALA A 88 -10.75 3.11 -0.86
C ALA A 88 -9.60 4.09 -1.16
N HIS A 89 -9.66 4.82 -2.28
CA HIS A 89 -8.69 5.86 -2.66
C HIS A 89 -8.89 7.15 -1.86
N GLY A 90 -10.13 7.59 -1.68
CA GLY A 90 -10.42 8.84 -0.99
C GLY A 90 -11.88 9.27 -1.05
N GLY A 91 -12.80 8.31 -1.08
CA GLY A 91 -14.24 8.59 -0.96
C GLY A 91 -14.59 9.22 0.38
#